data_AF-A0A0P4W489-F1
#
_entry.id   AF-A0A0P4W489-F1
#
_cell.length_a   1.000
_cell.length_b   1.000
_cell.length_c   1.000
_cell.angle_alpha   90.00
_cell.angle_beta   90.00
_cell.angle_gamma   90.00
#
_symmetry.space_group_name_H-M   'P 1'
#
loop_
_entity.id
_entity.type
_entity.pdbx_description
1 polymer ?
#
loop_
_entity_poly.entity_id
_entity_poly.type
_entity_poly.pdbx_seq_one_letter_code
_entity_poly.pdbx_strand_id
1 'polypeptide(L)'
;MCVFSDSIRASLGREKVRGCPKLSTKGNAAKEGQQIGLTIDFEVSPNDLALATVPGQDFDPRTRMFTEDELKPQPMIKKSRKQFVPAELKDDKYWARRRKNNLAAKRSRDARRLKENQIAMRANFLEKENDALTSELQKAQSVVEALKKRLAVYEVV
;
A
#
# COMPACT_ATOMS: atom_id res chain seq x y z
N MET A 1 7.92 -0.51 54.37
CA MET A 1 9.03 0.48 54.42
C MET A 1 9.92 0.20 53.21
N CYS A 2 10.22 1.08 52.27
CA CYS A 2 9.75 2.42 51.93
C CYS A 2 9.71 2.49 50.39
N VAL A 3 8.54 2.84 49.88
CA VAL A 3 8.25 3.75 48.76
C VAL A 3 9.47 4.45 48.12
N PHE A 4 9.74 4.13 46.85
CA PHE A 4 10.30 5.13 45.92
C PHE A 4 9.13 5.85 45.26
N SER A 5 9.15 7.17 45.40
CA SER A 5 8.03 8.08 45.28
C SER A 5 7.53 8.25 43.85
N ASP A 6 6.20 8.20 43.71
CA ASP A 6 5.47 8.87 42.65
C ASP A 6 5.72 10.39 42.74
N SER A 7 6.43 10.96 41.78
CA SER A 7 6.35 12.39 41.48
C SER A 7 6.82 12.63 40.05
N ILE A 8 5.85 12.79 39.15
CA ILE A 8 5.74 13.84 38.13
C ILE A 8 4.51 13.47 37.29
N ARG A 9 3.38 14.10 37.63
CA ARG A 9 2.19 14.21 36.77
C ARG A 9 1.99 15.69 36.48
N ALA A 10 1.52 15.97 35.26
CA ALA A 10 1.17 17.26 34.67
C ALA A 10 2.38 17.95 34.01
N SER A 11 2.39 18.31 32.73
CA SER A 11 1.30 18.89 31.96
C SER A 11 1.59 18.74 30.46
N LEU A 12 0.98 17.75 29.78
CA LEU A 12 0.74 17.82 28.34
C LEU A 12 -0.65 17.23 28.12
N GLY A 13 -1.61 18.11 27.79
CA GLY A 13 -2.97 17.72 27.51
C GLY A 13 -2.99 16.64 26.43
N ARG A 14 -3.77 15.58 26.65
CA ARG A 14 -4.13 14.68 25.56
C ARG A 14 -4.97 15.50 24.58
N GLU A 15 -4.33 16.04 23.56
CA GLU A 15 -5.05 16.51 22.38
C GLU A 15 -5.88 15.33 21.87
N LYS A 16 -7.19 15.50 21.98
CA LYS A 16 -8.18 14.61 21.40
C LYS A 16 -7.95 14.71 19.89
N VAL A 17 -7.21 13.76 19.33
CA VAL A 17 -7.03 13.62 17.89
C VAL A 17 -8.44 13.66 17.28
N ARG A 18 -8.77 14.79 16.66
CA ARG A 18 -10.03 14.95 15.95
C ARG A 18 -10.01 13.88 14.88
N GLY A 19 -10.90 12.90 15.01
CA GLY A 19 -11.03 11.83 14.03
C GLY A 19 -11.19 12.45 12.65
N CYS A 20 -10.36 12.03 11.70
CA CYS A 20 -10.56 12.39 10.31
C CYS A 20 -11.99 11.99 9.91
N PRO A 21 -12.77 12.88 9.29
CA PRO A 21 -14.11 12.54 8.85
C PRO A 21 -14.01 11.35 7.87
N LYS A 22 -14.76 10.30 8.17
CA LYS A 22 -14.93 9.15 7.27
C LYS A 22 -15.59 9.68 5.99
N LEU A 23 -14.83 9.81 4.91
CA LEU A 23 -15.39 9.99 3.58
C LEU A 23 -16.27 8.78 3.29
N SER A 24 -17.58 9.01 3.30
CA SER A 24 -18.59 8.04 2.90
C SER A 24 -18.38 7.74 1.42
N THR A 25 -17.74 6.62 1.10
CA THR A 25 -17.74 6.04 -0.25
C THR A 25 -19.13 5.46 -0.52
N LYS A 26 -20.09 6.32 -0.87
CA LYS A 26 -21.20 5.88 -1.70
C LYS A 26 -20.61 5.53 -3.04
N GLY A 27 -20.84 4.29 -3.48
CA GLY A 27 -20.37 3.78 -4.76
C GLY A 27 -20.80 4.73 -5.88
N ASN A 28 -19.83 5.36 -6.51
CA ASN A 28 -20.03 5.97 -7.80
C ASN A 28 -19.69 4.92 -8.85
N ALA A 29 -20.70 4.66 -9.68
CA ALA A 29 -20.60 3.87 -10.89
C ALA A 29 -19.34 4.23 -11.68
N ALA A 30 -18.70 3.19 -12.21
CA ALA A 30 -17.57 3.27 -13.11
C ALA A 30 -17.79 4.39 -14.14
N LYS A 31 -17.10 5.51 -13.95
CA LYS A 31 -16.76 6.39 -15.06
C LYS A 31 -15.48 5.78 -15.60
N GLU A 32 -15.61 5.07 -16.71
CA GLU A 32 -14.48 4.72 -17.58
C GLU A 32 -13.75 6.04 -17.86
N GLY A 33 -12.63 6.24 -17.16
CA GLY A 33 -11.75 7.36 -17.39
C GLY A 33 -11.19 7.17 -18.79
N GLN A 34 -11.50 8.10 -19.69
CA GLN A 34 -10.83 8.22 -20.96
C GLN A 34 -9.33 8.30 -20.66
N GLN A 35 -8.59 7.26 -21.05
CA GLN A 35 -7.18 7.10 -20.73
C GLN A 35 -6.44 8.25 -21.43
N ILE A 36 -6.09 9.29 -20.68
CA ILE A 36 -5.32 10.41 -21.18
C ILE A 36 -3.99 9.79 -21.60
N GLY A 37 -3.69 9.78 -22.90
CA GLY A 37 -2.58 9.05 -23.51
C GLY A 37 -1.19 9.62 -23.20
N LEU A 38 -0.93 9.99 -21.93
CA LEU A 38 0.39 10.38 -21.48
C LEU A 38 1.24 9.11 -21.32
N THR A 39 2.17 8.93 -22.25
CA THR A 39 3.20 7.88 -22.14
C THR A 39 4.16 8.25 -21.02
N ILE A 40 4.07 7.53 -19.90
CA ILE A 40 5.00 7.69 -18.78
C ILE A 40 6.20 6.79 -19.00
N ASP A 41 7.37 7.41 -19.00
CA ASP A 41 8.66 6.72 -19.00
C ASP A 41 8.92 6.10 -17.63
N PHE A 42 8.24 4.98 -17.37
CA PHE A 42 8.42 4.17 -16.17
C PHE A 42 9.33 2.98 -16.47
N GLU A 43 10.59 3.10 -16.09
CA GLU A 43 11.55 1.99 -16.12
C GLU A 43 11.47 1.17 -14.82
N VAL A 44 11.28 -0.13 -14.98
CA VAL A 44 11.32 -1.10 -13.88
C VAL A 44 12.73 -1.64 -13.74
N SER A 45 13.30 -1.56 -12.53
CA SER A 45 14.59 -2.18 -12.24
C SER A 45 14.49 -3.72 -12.38
N PRO A 46 15.46 -4.38 -13.05
CA PRO A 46 15.48 -5.84 -13.17
C PRO A 46 15.45 -6.57 -11.82
N ASN A 47 16.04 -5.98 -10.78
CA ASN A 47 16.05 -6.56 -9.43
C ASN A 47 14.65 -6.53 -8.80
N ASP A 48 13.92 -5.43 -8.96
CA ASP A 48 12.56 -5.30 -8.43
C ASP A 48 11.61 -6.24 -9.16
N LEU A 49 11.78 -6.36 -10.48
CA LEU A 49 11.03 -7.31 -11.29
C LEU A 49 11.28 -8.76 -10.83
N ALA A 50 12.55 -9.14 -10.60
CA ALA A 50 12.90 -10.47 -10.11
C ALA A 50 12.29 -10.78 -8.73
N LEU A 51 12.15 -9.77 -7.86
CA LEU A 51 11.53 -9.91 -6.54
C LEU A 51 9.99 -9.90 -6.58
N ALA A 52 9.39 -9.38 -7.64
CA ALA A 52 7.93 -9.29 -7.83
C ALA A 52 7.34 -10.37 -8.76
N THR A 53 8.20 -11.19 -9.38
CA THR A 53 7.84 -12.19 -10.39
C THR A 53 8.15 -13.60 -9.87
N VAL A 54 7.31 -14.57 -10.21
CA VAL A 54 7.52 -15.99 -9.91
C VAL A 54 7.78 -16.71 -11.23
N PRO A 55 8.63 -17.76 -11.28
CA PRO A 55 8.85 -18.50 -12.52
C PRO A 55 7.53 -18.93 -13.18
N GLY A 56 7.31 -18.54 -14.43
CA GLY A 56 6.10 -18.85 -15.21
C GLY A 56 4.91 -17.91 -14.99
N GLN A 57 5.09 -16.80 -14.28
CA GLN A 57 4.07 -15.75 -14.10
C GLN A 57 4.70 -14.40 -14.39
N ASP A 58 4.23 -13.70 -15.42
CA ASP A 58 4.70 -12.34 -15.73
C ASP A 58 3.95 -11.30 -14.88
N PHE A 59 4.68 -10.28 -14.41
CA PHE A 59 4.13 -9.18 -13.64
C PHE A 59 4.45 -7.84 -14.30
N ASP A 60 3.41 -7.06 -14.60
CA ASP A 60 3.53 -5.71 -15.14
C ASP A 60 2.79 -4.71 -14.22
N PRO A 61 3.50 -3.74 -13.61
CA PRO A 61 2.92 -2.69 -12.78
C PRO A 61 1.85 -1.84 -13.48
N ARG A 62 1.94 -1.69 -14.80
CA ARG A 62 1.06 -0.81 -15.59
C ARG A 62 -0.34 -1.40 -15.76
N THR A 63 -0.44 -2.73 -15.75
CA THR A 63 -1.68 -3.44 -16.09
C THR A 63 -2.32 -4.15 -14.89
N ARG A 64 -1.54 -4.51 -13.86
CA ARG A 64 -2.04 -5.33 -12.74
C ARG A 64 -2.98 -4.57 -11.79
N MET A 65 -4.29 -4.77 -11.88
CA MET A 65 -5.26 -4.18 -10.94
C MET A 65 -5.34 -4.94 -9.60
N PHE A 66 -5.01 -4.33 -8.47
CA PHE A 66 -5.23 -4.83 -7.10
C PHE A 66 -6.66 -4.51 -6.62
N THR A 67 -7.29 -5.47 -5.95
CA THR A 67 -8.59 -5.22 -5.31
C THR A 67 -8.41 -4.58 -3.93
N GLU A 68 -9.44 -3.90 -3.44
CA GLU A 68 -9.44 -3.28 -2.10
C GLU A 68 -9.13 -4.30 -0.99
N ASP A 69 -9.63 -5.53 -1.11
CA ASP A 69 -9.34 -6.60 -0.15
C ASP A 69 -7.91 -7.12 -0.25
N GLU A 70 -7.28 -7.01 -1.42
CA GLU A 70 -5.86 -7.34 -1.57
C GLU A 70 -4.95 -6.32 -0.90
N LEU A 71 -5.35 -5.05 -0.83
CA LEU A 71 -4.55 -3.98 -0.23
C LEU A 71 -4.66 -3.95 1.29
N LYS A 72 -5.69 -4.56 1.86
CA LYS A 72 -5.87 -4.61 3.31
C LYS A 72 -4.78 -5.47 3.97
N PRO A 73 -4.28 -5.06 5.14
CA PRO A 73 -3.35 -5.89 5.90
C PRO A 73 -4.04 -7.21 6.28
N GLN A 74 -3.26 -8.28 6.25
CA GLN A 74 -3.74 -9.60 6.68
C GLN A 74 -4.29 -9.51 8.11
N PRO A 75 -5.45 -10.12 8.41
CA PRO A 75 -6.07 -10.02 9.71
C PRO A 75 -5.13 -10.52 10.80
N MET A 76 -5.07 -9.79 11.92
CA MET A 76 -4.22 -10.17 13.04
C MET A 76 -4.83 -11.36 13.79
N ILE A 77 -4.39 -12.56 13.43
CA ILE A 77 -4.78 -13.79 14.13
C ILE A 77 -3.96 -13.90 15.43
N LYS A 78 -4.66 -13.96 16.56
CA LYS A 78 -4.02 -14.20 17.86
C LYS A 78 -3.39 -15.59 17.85
N LYS A 79 -2.10 -15.65 18.19
CA LYS A 79 -1.38 -16.93 18.34
C LYS A 79 -2.00 -17.71 19.49
N SER A 80 -2.23 -19.01 19.31
CA SER A 80 -2.57 -19.90 20.41
C SER A 80 -1.45 -19.94 21.44
N ARG A 81 -1.80 -20.24 22.70
CA ARG A 81 -0.81 -20.40 23.77
C ARG A 81 0.18 -21.50 23.37
N LYS A 82 1.47 -21.19 23.45
CA LYS A 82 2.54 -22.15 23.13
C LYS A 82 2.54 -23.28 24.16
N GLN A 83 2.24 -24.50 23.71
CA GLN A 83 2.45 -25.71 24.49
C GLN A 83 3.83 -26.27 24.12
N PHE A 84 4.71 -26.36 25.11
CA PHE A 84 6.03 -26.95 24.93
C PHE A 84 5.92 -28.47 25.04
N VAL A 85 6.52 -29.18 24.08
CA VAL A 85 6.67 -30.63 24.14
C VAL A 85 7.99 -30.92 24.85
N PRO A 86 7.97 -31.63 26.00
CA PRO A 86 9.18 -32.10 26.69
C PRO A 86 10.13 -32.84 25.74
N ALA A 87 11.43 -32.79 26.01
CA ALA A 87 12.44 -33.36 25.10
C ALA A 87 12.24 -34.86 24.86
N GLU A 88 11.87 -35.61 25.91
CA GLU A 88 11.58 -37.05 25.88
C GLU A 88 10.36 -37.41 25.02
N LEU A 89 9.45 -36.46 24.78
CA LEU A 89 8.22 -36.66 24.02
C LEU A 89 8.32 -36.14 22.57
N LYS A 90 9.51 -35.75 22.11
CA LYS A 90 9.74 -35.33 20.71
C LYS A 90 9.97 -36.55 19.83
N ASP A 91 8.86 -37.18 19.45
CA ASP A 91 8.82 -38.29 18.50
C ASP A 91 8.98 -37.84 17.04
N ASP A 92 9.10 -38.81 16.13
CA ASP A 92 9.17 -38.55 14.68
C ASP A 92 7.95 -37.79 14.16
N LYS A 93 6.77 -38.03 14.74
CA LYS A 93 5.53 -37.32 14.41
C LYS A 93 5.63 -35.84 14.76
N TYR A 94 6.21 -35.48 15.90
CA TYR A 94 6.53 -34.11 16.27
C TYR A 94 7.48 -33.47 15.26
N TRP A 95 8.58 -34.14 14.89
CA TRP A 95 9.54 -33.60 13.92
C TRP A 95 8.96 -33.44 12.53
N ALA A 96 8.10 -34.35 12.07
CA ALA A 96 7.36 -34.23 10.82
C ALA A 96 6.44 -32.99 10.83
N ARG A 97 5.67 -32.78 11.90
CA ARG A 97 4.84 -31.58 12.09
C ARG A 97 5.68 -30.30 12.10
N ARG A 98 6.82 -30.31 12.80
CA ARG A 98 7.71 -29.14 12.91
C ARG A 98 8.29 -28.75 11.55
N ARG A 99 8.76 -29.73 10.76
CA ARG A 99 9.23 -29.52 9.38
C ARG A 99 8.12 -28.95 8.49
N LYS A 100 6.91 -29.52 8.54
CA LYS A 100 5.76 -29.02 7.77
C LYS A 100 5.41 -27.57 8.13
N ASN A 101 5.39 -27.23 9.42
CA ASN A 101 5.11 -25.86 9.87
C ASN A 101 6.20 -24.87 9.44
N ASN A 102 7.48 -25.24 9.50
CA ASN A 102 8.57 -24.39 9.03
C ASN A 102 8.45 -24.11 7.52
N LEU A 103 8.14 -25.14 6.73
CA LEU A 103 7.93 -24.98 5.28
C LEU A 103 6.73 -24.09 4.99
N ALA A 104 5.60 -24.30 5.69
CA ALA A 104 4.41 -23.47 5.56
C ALA A 104 4.68 -22.01 5.95
N ALA A 105 5.43 -21.79 7.04
CA ALA A 105 5.82 -20.45 7.48
C ALA A 105 6.73 -19.74 6.46
N LYS A 106 7.68 -20.46 5.86
CA LYS A 106 8.52 -19.94 4.78
C LYS A 106 7.65 -19.53 3.58
N ARG A 107 6.84 -20.45 3.05
CA ARG A 107 5.93 -20.18 1.92
C ARG A 107 5.00 -18.99 2.19
N SER A 108 4.44 -18.90 3.39
CA SER A 108 3.57 -17.79 3.78
C SER A 108 4.30 -16.44 3.79
N ARG A 109 5.55 -16.40 4.29
CA ARG A 109 6.38 -15.20 4.26
C ARG A 109 6.73 -14.80 2.83
N ASP A 110 7.13 -15.76 2.01
CA ASP A 110 7.54 -15.51 0.62
C ASP A 110 6.36 -15.00 -0.22
N ALA A 111 5.17 -15.61 -0.07
CA ALA A 111 3.94 -15.14 -0.71
C ALA A 111 3.53 -13.72 -0.28
N ARG A 112 3.71 -13.39 1.01
CA ARG A 112 3.45 -12.03 1.51
C ARG A 112 4.42 -11.02 0.88
N ARG A 113 5.73 -11.31 0.91
CA ARG A 113 6.76 -10.43 0.35
C ARG A 113 6.56 -10.19 -1.14
N LEU A 114 6.26 -11.25 -1.89
CA LEU A 114 5.96 -11.15 -3.32
C LEU A 114 4.83 -10.14 -3.56
N LYS A 115 3.72 -10.27 -2.83
CA LYS A 115 2.57 -9.37 -2.95
C LYS A 115 2.94 -7.94 -2.56
N GLU A 116 3.68 -7.75 -1.47
CA GLU A 116 4.17 -6.43 -1.04
C GLU A 116 5.06 -5.77 -2.12
N ASN A 117 5.97 -6.53 -2.75
CA ASN A 117 6.81 -6.04 -3.84
C ASN A 117 5.99 -5.62 -5.06
N GLN A 118 5.00 -6.44 -5.45
CA GLN A 118 4.10 -6.10 -6.56
C GLN A 118 3.28 -4.83 -6.28
N ILE A 119 2.77 -4.68 -5.05
CA ILE A 119 2.05 -3.47 -4.62
C ILE A 119 2.98 -2.25 -4.67
N ALA A 120 4.20 -2.38 -4.16
CA ALA A 120 5.18 -1.29 -4.15
C ALA A 120 5.54 -0.82 -5.57
N MET A 121 5.79 -1.75 -6.50
CA MET A 121 6.09 -1.42 -7.89
C MET A 121 4.93 -0.70 -8.56
N ARG A 122 3.71 -1.16 -8.33
CA ARG A 122 2.52 -0.51 -8.89
C ARG A 122 2.22 0.84 -8.26
N ALA A 123 2.41 0.99 -6.95
CA ALA A 123 2.28 2.28 -6.27
C ALA A 123 3.25 3.30 -6.87
N ASN A 124 4.52 2.92 -7.08
CA ASN A 124 5.52 3.78 -7.71
C ASN A 124 5.11 4.19 -9.13
N PHE A 125 4.59 3.26 -9.93
CA PHE A 125 4.05 3.58 -11.26
C PHE A 125 2.93 4.63 -11.20
N LEU A 126 1.93 4.39 -10.34
CA LEU A 126 0.79 5.30 -10.18
C LEU A 126 1.20 6.67 -9.61
N GLU A 127 2.22 6.73 -8.76
CA GLU A 127 2.79 7.99 -8.28
C GLU A 127 3.38 8.81 -9.45
N LYS A 128 4.22 8.19 -10.30
CA LYS A 128 4.76 8.88 -11.48
C LYS A 128 3.68 9.29 -12.48
N GLU A 129 2.67 8.44 -12.67
CA GLU A 129 1.52 8.75 -13.51
C GLU A 129 0.74 9.97 -13.00
N ASN A 130 0.44 9.98 -11.71
CA ASN A 130 -0.29 11.07 -11.09
C ASN A 130 0.49 12.40 -11.13
N ASP A 131 1.81 12.36 -10.91
CA ASP A 131 2.67 13.54 -11.00
C ASP A 131 2.69 14.10 -12.43
N ALA A 132 2.81 13.23 -13.44
CA ALA A 132 2.76 13.63 -14.85
C ALA A 132 1.41 14.26 -15.21
N LEU A 133 0.31 13.62 -14.83
CA LEU A 133 -1.05 14.13 -15.04
C LEU A 133 -1.28 15.47 -14.33
N THR A 134 -0.80 15.61 -13.10
CA THR A 134 -0.90 16.85 -12.33
C THR A 134 -0.14 17.99 -13.00
N SER A 135 1.07 17.71 -13.50
CA SER A 135 1.86 18.67 -14.27
C SER A 135 1.14 19.10 -15.56
N GLU A 136 0.60 18.18 -16.35
CA GLU A 136 -0.15 18.52 -17.57
C GLU A 136 -1.43 19.31 -17.27
N LEU A 137 -2.15 18.95 -16.22
CA LEU A 137 -3.34 19.67 -15.78
C LEU A 137 -3.00 21.10 -15.38
N GLN A 138 -1.90 21.33 -14.65
CA GLN A 138 -1.42 22.66 -14.30
C GLN A 138 -1.03 23.48 -15.55
N LYS A 139 -0.35 22.86 -16.52
CA LYS A 139 -0.04 23.52 -17.81
C LYS A 139 -1.31 23.95 -18.53
N ALA A 140 -2.28 23.05 -18.68
CA ALA A 140 -3.56 23.34 -19.34
C ALA A 140 -4.33 24.47 -18.62
N GLN A 141 -4.38 24.43 -17.29
CA GLN A 141 -4.99 25.50 -16.49
C GLN A 141 -4.30 26.86 -16.70
N SER A 142 -2.96 26.88 -16.76
CA SER A 142 -2.21 28.13 -17.01
C SER A 142 -2.54 28.73 -18.38
N VAL A 143 -2.67 27.89 -19.42
CA VAL A 143 -3.07 28.31 -20.77
C VAL A 143 -4.49 28.85 -20.77
N VAL A 144 -5.43 28.14 -20.13
CA VAL A 144 -6.82 28.58 -20.01
C VAL A 144 -6.92 29.94 -19.32
N GLU A 145 -6.20 30.15 -18.22
CA GLU A 145 -6.18 31.44 -17.53
C GLU A 145 -5.57 32.57 -18.38
N ALA A 146 -4.50 32.29 -19.12
CA ALA A 146 -3.92 33.25 -20.06
C ALA A 146 -4.92 33.63 -21.18
N LEU A 147 -5.64 32.65 -21.73
CA LEU A 147 -6.64 32.87 -22.77
C LEU A 147 -7.85 33.64 -22.25
N LYS A 148 -8.36 33.31 -21.05
CA LYS A 148 -9.43 34.07 -20.40
C LYS A 148 -9.07 35.53 -20.20
N LYS A 149 -7.85 35.81 -19.70
CA LYS A 149 -7.35 37.19 -19.54
C LYS A 149 -7.32 37.94 -20.86
N ARG A 150 -6.92 37.26 -21.94
CA ARG A 150 -6.87 37.85 -23.28
C ARG A 150 -8.28 38.07 -23.86
N LEU A 151 -9.20 37.13 -23.69
CA LEU A 151 -10.60 37.25 -24.11
C LEU A 151 -11.33 38.37 -23.38
N ALA A 152 -11.07 38.55 -22.08
CA ALA A 152 -11.65 39.64 -21.29
C ALA A 152 -11.34 41.04 -21.85
N VAL A 153 -10.31 41.21 -22.68
CA VAL A 153 -10.03 42.48 -23.38
C VAL A 153 -11.04 42.74 -24.50
N TYR A 154 -11.54 41.67 -25.15
CA TYR A 154 -12.42 41.76 -26.31
C TYR A 154 -13.91 41.67 -25.97
N GLU A 155 -14.27 41.10 -24.81
CA GLU A 155 -15.67 40.98 -24.35
C GLU A 155 -16.22 42.27 -23.70
N VAL A 156 -15.44 43.35 -23.62
CA VAL A 156 -15.85 44.65 -23.03
C VAL A 156 -16.40 45.63 -24.09
N VAL A 157 -16.97 45.12 -25.19
CA VAL A 157 -17.68 45.92 -26.22
C VAL A 157 -19.12 45.47 -26.34
#